data_AF-A0A963NQT1-F1
#
_entry.id   AF-A0A963NQT1-F1
#
_cell.length_a   1.000
_cell.length_b   1.000
_cell.length_c   1.000
_cell.angle_alpha   90.00
_cell.angle_beta   90.00
_cell.angle_gamma   90.00
#
_symmetry.space_group_name_H-M   'P 1'
#
loop_
_entity.id
_entity.type
_entity.pdbx_description
1 polymer ?
#
loop_
_entity_poly.entity_id
_entity_poly.type
_entity_poly.pdbx_seq_one_letter_code
_entity_poly.pdbx_strand_id
1 'polypeptide(L)'
;MATIDDVLNEIPATRPQALDWIYAHADQPETIFELAFGNGITTSMLSDLTGFSNNQISAYFATKGLDVGLLEEVGILFNSELGSLDHLVEFNDHGGALSTVSLRDTVKVSFEDDSTSYDGFFESLFDYQESDGIYSPDELGVKNLGNITASEENIESIFYGTLINIFQQFDAAEYQQIIESPGNQALLFEALNDTPTAPLWTDVELASQVTSYAVELIDEYWNDFTLIGILDNSFLGEAVIGS
;
A
#
# COMPACT_ATOMS: atom_id res chain seq x y z
N MET A 1 11.30 -5.91 -0.90
CA MET A 1 12.17 -5.78 0.27
C MET A 1 13.43 -5.05 -0.11
N ALA A 2 13.39 -3.73 0.05
CA ALA A 2 14.53 -2.92 0.42
C ALA A 2 15.28 -3.65 1.54
N THR A 3 16.58 -3.70 1.40
CA THR A 3 17.45 -4.32 2.37
C THR A 3 17.83 -3.30 3.42
N ILE A 4 18.34 -3.75 4.56
CA ILE A 4 18.93 -2.83 5.53
C ILE A 4 20.08 -2.00 4.90
N ASP A 5 20.77 -2.53 3.88
CA ASP A 5 21.80 -1.76 3.17
C ASP A 5 21.23 -0.60 2.37
N ASP A 6 20.02 -0.75 1.81
CA ASP A 6 19.36 0.32 1.07
C ASP A 6 19.03 1.47 2.05
N VAL A 7 18.41 1.17 3.19
CA VAL A 7 18.08 2.16 4.23
C VAL A 7 19.35 2.81 4.83
N LEU A 8 20.41 2.04 5.03
CA LEU A 8 21.69 2.54 5.57
C LEU A 8 22.51 3.37 4.57
N ASN A 9 22.16 3.38 3.28
CA ASN A 9 22.76 4.33 2.34
C ASN A 9 22.10 5.71 2.47
N GLU A 10 20.82 5.75 2.87
CA GLU A 10 20.04 6.97 3.03
C GLU A 10 20.30 7.65 4.38
N ILE A 11 20.44 6.87 5.45
CA ILE A 11 20.95 7.36 6.73
C ILE A 11 22.46 7.17 6.69
N PRO A 12 23.32 8.21 6.75
CA PRO A 12 24.77 8.12 6.50
C PRO A 12 25.54 7.31 7.58
N ALA A 13 25.27 6.02 7.65
CA ALA A 13 25.67 5.08 8.67
C ALA A 13 25.98 3.73 8.01
N THR A 14 27.15 3.18 8.30
CA THR A 14 27.52 1.84 7.81
C THR A 14 26.88 0.75 8.66
N ARG A 15 26.71 -0.48 8.12
CA ARG A 15 26.25 -1.65 8.89
C ARG A 15 26.95 -1.79 10.26
N PRO A 16 28.30 -1.73 10.37
CA PRO A 16 28.96 -1.80 11.68
C PRO A 16 28.56 -0.66 12.62
N GLN A 17 28.41 0.57 12.11
CA GLN A 17 27.99 1.70 12.95
C GLN A 17 26.56 1.55 13.45
N ALA A 18 25.64 1.08 12.59
CA ALA A 18 24.26 0.82 12.96
C ALA A 18 24.17 -0.30 14.02
N LEU A 19 24.92 -1.39 13.81
CA LEU A 19 24.97 -2.51 14.75
C LEU A 19 25.59 -2.11 16.10
N ASP A 20 26.70 -1.36 16.08
CA ASP A 20 27.34 -0.83 17.29
C ASP A 20 26.38 0.09 18.06
N TRP A 21 25.61 0.92 17.34
CA TRP A 21 24.61 1.80 17.95
C TRP A 21 23.47 1.01 18.60
N ILE A 22 22.94 -0.02 17.93
CA ILE A 22 21.90 -0.90 18.49
C ILE A 22 22.41 -1.56 19.77
N TYR A 23 23.63 -2.10 19.77
CA TYR A 23 24.19 -2.71 20.98
C TYR A 23 24.47 -1.71 22.09
N ALA A 24 24.86 -0.48 21.76
CA ALA A 24 25.06 0.58 22.75
C ALA A 24 23.76 1.04 23.42
N HIS A 25 22.61 0.85 22.76
CA HIS A 25 21.27 1.20 23.26
C HIS A 25 20.41 -0.03 23.55
N ALA A 26 21.01 -1.21 23.75
CA ALA A 26 20.28 -2.45 23.95
C ALA A 26 19.39 -2.46 25.20
N ASP A 27 19.61 -1.55 26.16
CA ASP A 27 18.76 -1.34 27.33
C ASP A 27 17.61 -0.33 27.10
N GLN A 28 17.54 0.25 25.90
CA GLN A 28 16.58 1.27 25.45
C GLN A 28 15.78 0.79 24.23
N PRO A 29 14.96 -0.29 24.38
CA PRO A 29 14.14 -0.83 23.30
C PRO A 29 13.21 0.23 22.68
N GLU A 30 12.67 1.16 23.46
CA GLU A 30 11.85 2.26 22.95
C GLU A 30 12.61 3.14 21.95
N THR A 31 13.86 3.49 22.24
CA THR A 31 14.69 4.33 21.36
C THR A 31 15.09 3.61 20.07
N ILE A 32 15.38 2.31 20.15
CA ILE A 32 15.65 1.50 18.94
C ILE A 32 14.37 1.39 18.10
N PHE A 33 13.22 1.22 18.74
CA PHE A 33 11.93 1.11 18.07
C PHE A 33 11.54 2.40 17.36
N GLU A 34 11.61 3.54 18.04
CA GLU A 34 11.32 4.86 17.46
C GLU A 34 12.23 5.17 16.27
N LEU A 35 13.52 4.84 16.38
CA LEU A 35 14.45 5.02 15.26
C LEU A 35 14.10 4.08 14.11
N ALA A 36 13.80 2.81 14.39
CA ALA A 36 13.44 1.84 13.37
C ALA A 36 12.17 2.28 12.63
N PHE A 37 11.11 2.60 13.37
CA PHE A 37 9.85 3.10 12.85
C PHE A 37 10.05 4.37 12.02
N GLY A 38 10.75 5.37 12.57
CA GLY A 38 10.98 6.65 11.90
C GLY A 38 11.91 6.59 10.68
N ASN A 39 12.43 5.42 10.32
CA ASN A 39 13.23 5.20 9.12
C ASN A 39 12.75 3.99 8.30
N GLY A 40 11.52 3.50 8.51
CA GLY A 40 10.96 2.37 7.78
C GLY A 40 11.71 1.04 7.97
N ILE A 41 12.47 0.88 9.06
CA ILE A 41 13.25 -0.33 9.33
C ILE A 41 12.32 -1.41 9.91
N THR A 42 12.02 -2.41 9.09
CA THR A 42 11.19 -3.57 9.48
C THR A 42 11.90 -4.53 10.43
N THR A 43 11.16 -5.45 11.05
CA THR A 43 11.78 -6.52 11.86
C THR A 43 12.70 -7.42 11.05
N SER A 44 12.40 -7.63 9.77
CA SER A 44 13.25 -8.43 8.87
C SER A 44 14.59 -7.72 8.58
N MET A 45 14.58 -6.38 8.44
CA MET A 45 15.81 -5.59 8.30
C MET A 45 16.64 -5.59 9.59
N LEU A 46 16.00 -5.46 10.75
CA LEU A 46 16.67 -5.60 12.04
C LEU A 46 17.26 -7.00 12.23
N SER A 47 16.58 -8.03 11.75
CA SER A 47 17.03 -9.41 11.75
C SER A 47 18.27 -9.59 10.88
N ASP A 48 18.27 -9.03 9.66
CA ASP A 48 19.46 -9.03 8.79
C ASP A 48 20.64 -8.25 9.40
N LEU A 49 20.37 -7.14 10.08
CA LEU A 49 21.42 -6.31 10.68
C LEU A 49 22.07 -6.98 11.91
N THR A 50 21.25 -7.56 12.78
CA THR A 50 21.68 -8.05 14.11
C THR A 50 21.96 -9.55 14.15
N GLY A 51 21.42 -10.31 13.20
CA GLY A 51 21.44 -11.77 13.18
C GLY A 51 20.46 -12.42 14.17
N PHE A 52 19.63 -11.65 14.88
CA PHE A 52 18.56 -12.19 15.70
C PHE A 52 17.34 -12.54 14.85
N SER A 53 16.63 -13.63 15.18
CA SER A 53 15.38 -13.95 14.48
C SER A 53 14.29 -12.90 14.74
N ASN A 54 13.35 -12.76 13.80
CA ASN A 54 12.20 -11.85 13.95
C ASN A 54 11.46 -12.10 15.28
N ASN A 55 11.27 -13.36 15.68
CA ASN A 55 10.66 -13.69 16.98
C ASN A 55 11.43 -13.14 18.20
N GLN A 56 12.76 -13.12 18.14
CA GLN A 56 13.59 -12.55 19.21
C GLN A 56 13.49 -11.03 19.24
N ILE A 57 13.44 -10.39 18.07
CA ILE A 57 13.25 -8.95 17.93
C ILE A 57 11.86 -8.55 18.42
N SER A 58 10.81 -9.27 18.02
CA SER A 58 9.45 -9.03 18.48
C SER A 58 9.34 -9.19 20.00
N ALA A 59 9.93 -10.26 20.55
CA ALA A 59 9.95 -10.49 21.99
C ALA A 59 10.72 -9.38 22.75
N TYR A 60 11.81 -8.87 22.17
CA TYR A 60 12.61 -7.79 22.75
C TYR A 60 11.78 -6.51 22.92
N PHE A 61 11.09 -6.06 21.89
CA PHE A 61 10.21 -4.89 21.95
C PHE A 61 8.96 -5.12 22.80
N ALA A 62 8.38 -6.32 22.75
CA ALA A 62 7.23 -6.69 23.57
C ALA A 62 7.50 -6.61 25.09
N THR A 63 8.77 -6.70 25.53
CA THR A 63 9.12 -6.49 26.95
C THR A 63 8.72 -5.12 27.48
N LYS A 64 8.56 -4.13 26.61
CA LYS A 64 8.08 -2.77 26.93
C LYS A 64 6.66 -2.47 26.45
N GLY A 65 5.96 -3.47 25.92
CA GLY A 65 4.61 -3.30 25.38
C GLY A 65 4.57 -2.50 24.07
N LEU A 66 5.68 -2.47 23.33
CA LEU A 66 5.73 -1.86 22.00
C LEU A 66 5.08 -2.81 20.98
N ASP A 67 4.22 -2.26 20.13
CA ASP A 67 3.55 -3.02 19.08
C ASP A 67 4.44 -3.13 17.85
N VAL A 68 4.96 -4.33 17.61
CA VAL A 68 5.93 -4.59 16.53
C VAL A 68 5.26 -4.65 15.17
N GLY A 69 3.93 -4.80 15.12
CA GLY A 69 3.17 -4.68 13.87
C GLY A 69 3.38 -3.34 13.18
N LEU A 70 3.58 -2.26 13.96
CA LEU A 70 3.85 -0.92 13.42
C LEU A 70 5.17 -0.82 12.64
N LEU A 71 6.13 -1.73 12.86
CA LEU A 71 7.36 -1.77 12.03
C LEU A 71 7.15 -2.46 10.69
N GLU A 72 6.02 -3.13 10.50
CA GLU A 72 5.66 -3.81 9.25
C GLU A 72 4.66 -2.96 8.42
N GLU A 73 3.98 -2.00 9.05
CA GLU A 73 3.05 -1.04 8.41
C GLU A 73 3.79 0.12 7.71
N VAL A 74 4.69 -0.20 6.77
CA VAL A 74 5.48 0.81 6.02
C VAL A 74 4.90 1.18 4.66
N GLY A 75 3.83 0.49 4.23
CA GLY A 75 3.21 0.66 2.91
C GLY A 75 2.33 1.90 2.80
N ILE A 76 2.63 2.77 1.83
CA ILE A 76 1.89 3.99 1.46
C ILE A 76 0.64 3.64 0.64
N LEU A 77 0.73 2.62 -0.22
CA LEU A 77 -0.42 2.21 -1.01
C LEU A 77 -1.46 1.58 -0.10
N PHE A 78 -2.69 2.06 -0.26
CA PHE A 78 -3.79 1.81 0.68
C PHE A 78 -4.14 0.33 0.88
N ASN A 79 -3.62 -0.58 0.04
CA ASN A 79 -3.63 -2.04 0.23
C ASN A 79 -2.34 -2.65 -0.32
N SER A 80 -1.22 -2.29 0.29
CA SER A 80 0.13 -2.66 -0.15
C SER A 80 0.44 -4.17 -0.09
N GLU A 81 -0.50 -5.00 0.36
CA GLU A 81 -0.35 -6.46 0.50
C GLU A 81 -1.23 -7.27 -0.48
N LEU A 82 -1.35 -6.84 -1.75
CA LEU A 82 -2.13 -7.59 -2.76
C LEU A 82 -1.58 -8.99 -3.11
N GLY A 83 -0.44 -9.39 -2.53
CA GLY A 83 0.13 -10.73 -2.70
C GLY A 83 0.45 -11.05 -4.15
N SER A 84 -0.16 -12.10 -4.70
CA SER A 84 0.01 -12.51 -6.10
C SER A 84 -0.69 -11.61 -7.12
N LEU A 85 -1.46 -10.63 -6.66
CA LEU A 85 -2.16 -9.66 -7.49
C LEU A 85 -1.36 -8.36 -7.66
N ASP A 86 -0.07 -8.36 -7.30
CA ASP A 86 0.84 -7.22 -7.50
C ASP A 86 0.86 -6.70 -8.94
N HIS A 87 0.66 -7.59 -9.92
CA HIS A 87 0.54 -7.27 -11.33
C HIS A 87 -0.61 -6.31 -11.69
N LEU A 88 -1.60 -6.12 -10.82
CA LEU A 88 -2.68 -5.15 -11.03
C LEU A 88 -2.25 -3.72 -10.65
N VAL A 89 -1.17 -3.56 -9.89
CA VAL A 89 -0.69 -2.27 -9.39
C VAL A 89 0.21 -1.63 -10.42
N GLU A 90 -0.34 -0.70 -11.19
CA GLU A 90 0.39 0.00 -12.25
C GLU A 90 0.05 1.49 -12.27
N PHE A 91 0.93 2.27 -12.87
CA PHE A 91 0.64 3.66 -13.20
C PHE A 91 -0.52 3.75 -14.19
N ASN A 92 -1.38 4.73 -14.01
CA ASN A 92 -2.39 5.06 -15.01
C ASN A 92 -1.74 5.71 -16.24
N ASP A 93 -1.73 5.00 -17.37
CA ASP A 93 -1.28 5.50 -18.66
C ASP A 93 -2.43 5.89 -19.62
N HIS A 94 -3.68 5.83 -19.14
CA HIS A 94 -4.85 6.12 -19.93
C HIS A 94 -5.05 7.63 -20.20
N GLY A 95 -5.65 7.92 -21.34
CA GLY A 95 -6.10 9.26 -21.72
C GLY A 95 -7.60 9.48 -21.52
N GLY A 96 -8.08 10.68 -21.85
CA GLY A 96 -9.51 10.99 -21.87
C GLY A 96 -10.17 10.83 -20.51
N ALA A 97 -11.38 10.27 -20.47
CA ALA A 97 -12.18 10.10 -19.26
C ALA A 97 -11.51 9.23 -18.18
N LEU A 98 -10.56 8.37 -18.57
CA LEU A 98 -9.80 7.49 -17.67
C LEU A 98 -8.47 8.09 -17.22
N SER A 99 -8.06 9.24 -17.75
CA SER A 99 -6.81 9.88 -17.29
C SER A 99 -6.89 10.25 -15.81
N THR A 100 -5.75 10.16 -15.11
CA THR A 100 -5.61 10.57 -13.70
C THR A 100 -6.22 11.96 -13.46
N VAL A 101 -5.95 12.91 -14.34
CA VAL A 101 -6.49 14.28 -14.23
C VAL A 101 -8.02 14.29 -14.30
N SER A 102 -8.62 13.55 -15.24
CA SER A 102 -10.08 13.56 -15.40
C SER A 102 -10.78 12.85 -14.25
N LEU A 103 -10.21 11.75 -13.76
CA LEU A 103 -10.71 11.03 -12.60
C LEU A 103 -10.59 11.88 -11.33
N ARG A 104 -9.42 12.48 -11.07
CA ARG A 104 -9.19 13.42 -9.97
C ARG A 104 -10.23 14.53 -9.98
N ASP A 105 -10.38 15.24 -11.10
CA ASP A 105 -11.29 16.38 -11.20
C ASP A 105 -12.75 15.97 -10.94
N THR A 106 -13.11 14.72 -11.23
CA THR A 106 -14.45 14.18 -10.97
C THR A 106 -14.61 13.76 -9.50
N VAL A 107 -13.63 13.06 -8.93
CA VAL A 107 -13.69 12.56 -7.54
C VAL A 107 -13.60 13.72 -6.55
N LYS A 108 -12.73 14.71 -6.80
CA LYS A 108 -12.59 15.91 -5.94
C LYS A 108 -13.89 16.66 -5.71
N VAL A 109 -14.84 16.61 -6.66
CA VAL A 109 -16.16 17.27 -6.51
C VAL A 109 -16.94 16.69 -5.33
N SER A 110 -16.78 15.40 -5.04
CA SER A 110 -17.44 14.75 -3.89
C SER A 110 -16.90 15.20 -2.53
N PHE A 111 -15.74 15.87 -2.53
CA PHE A 111 -15.03 16.34 -1.32
C PHE A 111 -14.90 17.87 -1.29
N GLU A 112 -15.73 18.63 -2.02
CA GLU A 112 -15.63 20.10 -2.07
C GLU A 112 -15.74 20.78 -0.70
N ASP A 113 -16.48 20.18 0.23
CA ASP A 113 -16.65 20.69 1.60
C ASP A 113 -15.43 20.38 2.50
N ASP A 114 -14.56 19.44 2.09
CA ASP A 114 -13.30 19.08 2.75
C ASP A 114 -12.26 18.66 1.70
N SER A 115 -11.70 19.63 0.99
CA SER A 115 -10.70 19.35 -0.04
C SER A 115 -9.43 18.69 0.51
N THR A 116 -9.20 18.79 1.83
CA THR A 116 -8.05 18.14 2.48
C THR A 116 -8.21 16.64 2.61
N SER A 117 -9.44 16.11 2.60
CA SER A 117 -9.66 14.66 2.57
C SER A 117 -9.14 14.02 1.29
N TYR A 118 -9.34 14.64 0.13
CA TYR A 118 -8.83 14.09 -1.12
C TYR A 118 -7.32 14.22 -1.21
N ASP A 119 -6.78 15.43 -1.04
CA ASP A 119 -5.34 15.66 -1.25
C ASP A 119 -4.51 14.90 -0.20
N GLY A 120 -4.95 14.91 1.07
CA GLY A 120 -4.28 14.19 2.16
C GLY A 120 -4.30 12.68 2.02
N PHE A 121 -5.18 12.10 1.18
CA PHE A 121 -5.22 10.65 0.93
C PHE A 121 -3.99 10.16 0.16
N PHE A 122 -3.34 11.03 -0.62
CA PHE A 122 -2.18 10.70 -1.45
C PHE A 122 -0.84 11.17 -0.86
N GLU A 123 -0.89 11.84 0.29
CA GLU A 123 0.31 12.27 1.03
C GLU A 123 1.05 11.04 1.60
N SER A 124 2.35 11.19 1.82
CA SER A 124 3.14 10.18 2.53
C SER A 124 2.56 9.94 3.94
N LEU A 125 2.56 8.69 4.39
CA LEU A 125 2.13 8.35 5.76
C LEU A 125 3.17 8.80 6.79
N PHE A 126 4.44 8.83 6.39
CA PHE A 126 5.55 9.20 7.27
C PHE A 126 6.55 10.11 6.57
N ASP A 127 7.03 11.14 7.30
CA ASP A 127 8.00 12.13 6.81
C ASP A 127 9.27 11.53 6.17
N TYR A 128 9.67 10.31 6.57
CA TYR A 128 10.87 9.66 6.03
C TYR A 128 10.68 9.15 4.59
N GLN A 129 9.46 8.84 4.18
CA GLN A 129 9.16 8.22 2.88
C GLN A 129 9.42 9.17 1.71
N GLU A 130 9.43 10.48 1.95
CA GLU A 130 9.78 11.49 0.94
C GLU A 130 11.22 11.99 1.08
N SER A 131 11.94 11.57 2.13
CA SER A 131 13.19 12.21 2.55
C SER A 131 14.36 12.00 1.57
N ASP A 132 14.35 10.88 0.84
CA ASP A 132 15.31 10.55 -0.22
C ASP A 132 14.79 10.87 -1.63
N GLY A 133 13.52 11.32 -1.72
CA GLY A 133 12.84 11.64 -2.97
C GLY A 133 12.42 10.42 -3.79
N ILE A 134 12.41 9.22 -3.21
CA ILE A 134 12.06 7.96 -3.89
C ILE A 134 11.12 7.14 -3.00
N TYR A 135 10.05 6.58 -3.59
CA TYR A 135 9.33 5.48 -2.95
C TYR A 135 9.93 4.15 -3.41
N SER A 136 10.47 3.40 -2.47
CA SER A 136 10.97 2.05 -2.69
C SER A 136 9.83 1.03 -2.78
N PRO A 137 10.06 -0.17 -3.34
CA PRO A 137 9.10 -1.27 -3.32
C PRO A 137 8.53 -1.65 -1.95
N ASP A 138 9.22 -1.29 -0.87
CA ASP A 138 8.75 -1.59 0.48
C ASP A 138 7.84 -0.52 1.01
N GLU A 139 8.19 0.74 0.77
CA GLU A 139 7.32 1.86 1.08
C GLU A 139 6.07 1.83 0.21
N LEU A 140 6.12 1.27 -0.99
CA LEU A 140 4.91 1.01 -1.78
C LEU A 140 4.21 -0.29 -1.37
N GLY A 141 4.93 -1.19 -0.70
CA GLY A 141 4.62 -2.61 -0.46
C GLY A 141 4.40 -3.48 -1.70
N VAL A 142 4.60 -2.95 -2.91
CA VAL A 142 4.52 -3.70 -4.17
C VAL A 142 5.87 -3.76 -4.87
N LYS A 143 6.23 -4.96 -5.37
CA LYS A 143 7.57 -5.22 -5.93
C LYS A 143 7.69 -4.91 -7.41
N ASN A 144 6.59 -4.97 -8.14
CA ASN A 144 6.56 -4.88 -9.60
C ASN A 144 6.89 -3.47 -10.13
N LEU A 145 6.66 -2.41 -9.34
CA LEU A 145 6.92 -1.02 -9.72
C LEU A 145 8.39 -0.60 -9.62
N GLY A 146 9.20 -1.31 -8.81
CA GLY A 146 10.56 -0.87 -8.50
C GLY A 146 10.59 0.44 -7.70
N ASN A 147 11.70 1.16 -7.77
CA ASN A 147 11.84 2.49 -7.17
C ASN A 147 11.17 3.54 -8.07
N ILE A 148 10.31 4.38 -7.51
CA ILE A 148 9.65 5.49 -8.22
C ILE A 148 9.97 6.82 -7.54
N THR A 149 9.80 7.94 -8.23
CA THR A 149 9.94 9.26 -7.59
C THR A 149 8.88 9.45 -6.51
N ALA A 150 9.28 9.91 -5.32
CA ALA A 150 8.34 10.24 -4.25
C ALA A 150 7.55 11.51 -4.63
N SER A 151 6.28 11.33 -4.97
CA SER A 151 5.33 12.44 -5.17
C SER A 151 3.88 11.97 -5.06
N GLU A 152 3.00 12.84 -4.59
CA GLU A 152 1.55 12.62 -4.52
C GLU A 152 0.98 12.23 -5.90
N GLU A 153 1.47 12.83 -6.99
CA GLU A 153 0.97 12.52 -8.34
C GLU A 153 1.28 11.09 -8.78
N ASN A 154 2.40 10.52 -8.31
CA ASN A 154 2.74 9.13 -8.59
C ASN A 154 1.84 8.18 -7.79
N ILE A 155 1.59 8.46 -6.51
CA ILE A 155 0.64 7.68 -5.70
C ILE A 155 -0.77 7.77 -6.27
N GLU A 156 -1.22 8.97 -6.65
CA GLU A 156 -2.51 9.19 -7.31
C GLU A 156 -2.63 8.44 -8.65
N SER A 157 -1.58 8.46 -9.46
CA SER A 157 -1.55 7.72 -10.73
C SER A 157 -1.62 6.20 -10.52
N ILE A 158 -0.88 5.68 -9.53
CA ILE A 158 -0.89 4.26 -9.17
C ILE A 158 -2.27 3.86 -8.62
N PHE A 159 -2.87 4.67 -7.75
CA PHE A 159 -4.19 4.41 -7.20
C PHE A 159 -5.23 4.24 -8.30
N TYR A 160 -5.32 5.20 -9.23
CA TYR A 160 -6.28 5.09 -10.33
C TYR A 160 -5.94 4.00 -11.34
N GLY A 161 -4.66 3.78 -11.64
CA GLY A 161 -4.23 2.70 -12.53
C GLY A 161 -4.61 1.33 -11.96
N THR A 162 -4.42 1.15 -10.66
CA THR A 162 -4.81 -0.06 -9.92
C THR A 162 -6.33 -0.27 -9.97
N LEU A 163 -7.14 0.75 -9.68
CA LEU A 163 -8.59 0.64 -9.77
C LEU A 163 -9.05 0.32 -11.19
N ILE A 164 -8.48 0.97 -12.21
CA ILE A 164 -8.78 0.69 -13.61
C ILE A 164 -8.48 -0.77 -13.93
N ASN A 165 -7.28 -1.26 -13.58
CA ASN A 165 -6.86 -2.63 -13.84
C ASN A 165 -7.78 -3.64 -13.17
N ILE A 166 -8.21 -3.38 -11.93
CA ILE A 166 -9.17 -4.20 -11.20
C ILE A 166 -10.53 -4.21 -11.88
N PHE A 167 -11.12 -3.04 -12.14
CA PHE A 167 -12.47 -2.95 -12.72
C PHE A 167 -12.52 -3.47 -14.15
N GLN A 168 -11.40 -3.45 -14.88
CA GLN A 168 -11.31 -4.07 -16.20
C GLN A 168 -11.45 -5.59 -16.16
N GLN A 169 -11.19 -6.27 -15.03
CA GLN A 169 -11.31 -7.72 -14.93
C GLN A 169 -12.75 -8.21 -14.76
N PHE A 170 -13.68 -7.33 -14.35
CA PHE A 170 -15.07 -7.73 -14.08
C PHE A 170 -16.03 -7.21 -15.14
N ASP A 171 -17.08 -7.97 -15.44
CA ASP A 171 -18.27 -7.40 -16.06
C ASP A 171 -19.22 -6.82 -14.99
N ALA A 172 -20.23 -6.06 -15.43
CA ALA A 172 -21.17 -5.41 -14.52
C ALA A 172 -21.95 -6.39 -13.63
N ALA A 173 -22.22 -7.60 -14.11
CA ALA A 173 -22.94 -8.61 -13.35
C ALA A 173 -22.01 -9.34 -12.35
N GLU A 174 -20.75 -9.57 -12.72
CA GLU A 174 -19.72 -10.12 -11.83
C GLU A 174 -19.39 -9.15 -10.69
N TYR A 175 -19.20 -7.87 -11.01
CA TYR A 175 -18.98 -6.85 -9.98
C TYR A 175 -20.15 -6.78 -8.99
N GLN A 176 -21.39 -6.79 -9.47
CA GLN A 176 -22.57 -6.82 -8.59
C GLN A 176 -22.62 -8.09 -7.73
N GLN A 177 -22.23 -9.25 -8.25
CA GLN A 177 -22.18 -10.48 -7.46
C GLN A 177 -21.11 -10.43 -6.37
N ILE A 178 -19.95 -9.84 -6.66
CA ILE A 178 -18.85 -9.66 -5.71
C ILE A 178 -19.28 -8.77 -4.55
N ILE A 179 -19.90 -7.62 -4.83
CA ILE A 179 -20.33 -6.67 -3.78
C ILE A 179 -21.57 -7.17 -3.01
N GLU A 180 -22.48 -7.91 -3.65
CA GLU A 180 -23.69 -8.45 -2.99
C GLU A 180 -23.43 -9.72 -2.19
N SER A 181 -22.27 -10.37 -2.37
CA SER A 181 -21.88 -11.60 -1.66
C SER A 181 -20.60 -11.43 -0.83
N PRO A 182 -20.60 -10.55 0.18
CA PRO A 182 -19.44 -10.36 1.06
C PRO A 182 -19.07 -11.70 1.72
N GLY A 183 -17.88 -12.22 1.40
CA GLY A 183 -17.36 -13.51 1.84
C GLY A 183 -16.95 -14.48 0.73
N ASN A 184 -17.16 -14.16 -0.56
CA ASN A 184 -16.75 -15.03 -1.67
C ASN A 184 -15.37 -14.65 -2.26
N GLN A 185 -14.36 -14.61 -1.39
CA GLN A 185 -12.96 -14.27 -1.72
C GLN A 185 -12.41 -15.07 -2.92
N ALA A 186 -12.82 -16.33 -3.07
CA ALA A 186 -12.39 -17.18 -4.17
C ALA A 186 -12.90 -16.70 -5.54
N LEU A 187 -14.15 -16.20 -5.62
CA LEU A 187 -14.68 -15.66 -6.87
C LEU A 187 -13.99 -14.33 -7.24
N LEU A 188 -13.75 -13.48 -6.24
CA LEU A 188 -13.02 -12.23 -6.45
C LEU A 188 -11.60 -12.52 -6.98
N PHE A 189 -10.88 -13.45 -6.33
CA PHE A 189 -9.53 -13.80 -6.73
C PHE A 189 -9.47 -14.49 -8.10
N GLU A 190 -10.43 -15.36 -8.42
CA GLU A 190 -10.52 -16.00 -9.75
C GLU A 190 -10.73 -14.95 -10.84
N ALA A 191 -11.68 -14.04 -10.64
CA ALA A 191 -11.96 -12.98 -11.59
C ALA A 191 -10.78 -12.00 -11.74
N LEU A 192 -10.08 -11.65 -10.65
CA LEU A 192 -8.89 -10.79 -10.71
C LEU A 192 -7.68 -11.42 -11.41
N ASN A 193 -7.61 -12.76 -11.50
CA ASN A 193 -6.55 -13.46 -12.22
C ASN A 193 -6.91 -13.80 -13.67
N ASP A 194 -8.19 -13.69 -14.05
CA ASP A 194 -8.62 -13.98 -15.41
C ASP A 194 -8.66 -12.69 -16.23
N THR A 195 -7.85 -12.61 -17.29
CA THR A 195 -7.85 -11.44 -18.17
C THR A 195 -8.96 -11.58 -19.21
N PRO A 196 -9.95 -10.68 -19.25
CA PRO A 196 -11.02 -10.76 -20.23
C PRO A 196 -10.49 -10.69 -21.65
N THR A 197 -11.03 -11.53 -22.53
CA THR A 197 -10.63 -11.57 -23.95
C THR A 197 -11.09 -10.34 -24.76
N ALA A 198 -11.95 -9.49 -24.18
CA ALA A 198 -12.39 -8.21 -24.74
C ALA A 198 -12.71 -7.21 -23.61
N PRO A 199 -12.61 -5.88 -23.86
CA PRO A 199 -13.02 -4.87 -22.90
C PRO A 199 -14.47 -5.05 -22.47
N LEU A 200 -14.71 -5.14 -21.17
CA LEU A 200 -16.04 -5.36 -20.58
C LEU A 200 -16.84 -4.05 -20.43
N TRP A 201 -16.14 -2.92 -20.47
CA TRP A 201 -16.69 -1.58 -20.27
C TRP A 201 -16.27 -0.64 -21.40
N THR A 202 -17.09 0.36 -21.69
CA THR A 202 -16.61 1.57 -22.36
C THR A 202 -15.81 2.44 -21.38
N ASP A 203 -14.93 3.30 -21.89
CA ASP A 203 -14.15 4.23 -21.06
C ASP A 203 -15.02 5.06 -20.11
N VAL A 204 -16.22 5.45 -20.53
CA VAL A 204 -17.16 6.24 -19.72
C VAL A 204 -17.77 5.40 -18.60
N GLU A 205 -18.16 4.16 -18.89
CA GLU A 205 -18.71 3.26 -17.88
C GLU A 205 -17.64 2.89 -16.85
N LEU A 206 -16.42 2.58 -17.31
CA LEU A 206 -15.29 2.27 -16.45
C LEU A 206 -14.91 3.46 -15.57
N ALA A 207 -14.82 4.67 -16.15
CA ALA A 207 -14.56 5.88 -15.38
C ALA A 207 -15.63 6.11 -14.29
N SER A 208 -16.90 5.79 -14.58
CA SER A 208 -17.98 5.90 -13.59
C SER A 208 -17.82 4.91 -12.44
N GLN A 209 -17.41 3.66 -12.70
CA GLN A 209 -17.15 2.68 -11.65
C GLN A 209 -15.96 3.08 -10.79
N VAL A 210 -14.83 3.40 -11.44
CA VAL A 210 -13.60 3.85 -10.76
C VAL A 210 -13.84 5.08 -9.91
N THR A 211 -14.58 6.08 -10.42
CA THR A 211 -14.92 7.29 -9.65
C THR A 211 -15.77 6.96 -8.43
N SER A 212 -16.83 6.16 -8.60
CA SER A 212 -17.75 5.84 -7.50
C SER A 212 -17.01 5.12 -6.37
N TYR A 213 -16.16 4.15 -6.74
CA TYR A 213 -15.40 3.37 -5.78
C TYR A 213 -14.26 4.18 -5.14
N ALA A 214 -13.58 5.05 -5.88
CA ALA A 214 -12.58 5.95 -5.32
C ALA A 214 -13.17 6.90 -4.26
N VAL A 215 -14.38 7.43 -4.49
CA VAL A 215 -15.07 8.26 -3.49
C VAL A 215 -15.35 7.47 -2.21
N GLU A 216 -15.87 6.24 -2.34
CA GLU A 216 -16.14 5.36 -1.20
C GLU A 216 -14.86 5.04 -0.41
N LEU A 217 -13.78 4.64 -1.10
CA LEU A 217 -12.49 4.32 -0.47
C LEU A 217 -11.89 5.51 0.30
N ILE A 218 -11.89 6.70 -0.31
CA ILE A 218 -11.31 7.89 0.32
C ILE A 218 -12.18 8.31 1.52
N ASP A 219 -13.50 8.23 1.42
CA ASP A 219 -14.40 8.54 2.54
C ASP A 219 -14.22 7.55 3.70
N GLU A 220 -14.14 6.25 3.40
CA GLU A 220 -13.89 5.20 4.40
C GLU A 220 -12.53 5.39 5.08
N TYR A 221 -11.45 5.69 4.33
CA TYR A 221 -10.14 5.93 4.93
C TYR A 221 -10.17 6.93 6.10
N TRP A 222 -10.95 8.01 5.95
CA TRP A 222 -11.03 9.07 6.95
C TRP A 222 -12.10 8.81 8.03
N ASN A 223 -13.16 8.08 7.70
CA ASN A 223 -14.36 7.98 8.54
C ASN A 223 -14.64 6.60 9.13
N ASP A 224 -14.09 5.51 8.56
CA ASP A 224 -14.31 4.13 8.99
C ASP A 224 -13.04 3.25 8.83
N PHE A 225 -12.48 2.79 9.95
CA PHE A 225 -11.30 1.91 9.94
C PHE A 225 -11.58 0.48 9.44
N THR A 226 -12.83 0.16 9.10
CA THR A 226 -13.20 -1.11 8.47
C THR A 226 -13.42 -0.89 6.98
N LEU A 227 -12.32 -0.79 6.23
CA LEU A 227 -12.41 -0.84 4.77
C LEU A 227 -13.03 -2.17 4.37
N ILE A 228 -14.21 -2.18 3.76
CA ILE A 228 -14.88 -3.41 3.29
C ILE A 228 -15.05 -3.26 1.78
N GLY A 229 -14.13 -3.82 0.99
CA GLY A 229 -14.21 -3.68 -0.46
C GLY A 229 -13.22 -4.54 -1.25
N ILE A 230 -13.18 -4.36 -2.58
CA ILE A 230 -12.34 -5.16 -3.50
C ILE A 230 -10.84 -4.99 -3.22
N LEU A 231 -10.45 -3.92 -2.53
CA LEU A 231 -9.08 -3.72 -2.10
C LEU A 231 -8.81 -4.19 -0.67
N ASP A 232 -9.81 -4.46 0.16
CA ASP A 232 -9.61 -4.87 1.56
C ASP A 232 -8.71 -6.13 1.63
N ASN A 233 -7.63 -6.02 2.40
CA ASN A 233 -6.69 -7.12 2.67
C ASN A 233 -7.39 -8.38 3.22
N SER A 234 -8.55 -8.27 3.88
CA SER A 234 -9.35 -9.43 4.29
C SER A 234 -9.98 -10.18 3.10
N PHE A 235 -10.26 -9.47 2.00
CA PHE A 235 -10.75 -10.05 0.75
C PHE A 235 -9.61 -10.62 -0.12
N LEU A 236 -8.42 -10.01 -0.09
CA LEU A 236 -7.28 -10.35 -0.95
C LEU A 236 -6.22 -11.24 -0.28
N GLY A 237 -6.01 -11.10 1.03
CA GLY A 237 -4.96 -11.78 1.80
C GLY A 237 -5.30 -13.21 2.22
N GLU A 238 -6.57 -13.58 2.37
CA GLU A 238 -6.96 -14.98 2.67
C GLU A 238 -6.96 -15.89 1.43
N ALA A 239 -7.04 -15.33 0.21
CA ALA A 239 -6.98 -16.11 -1.02
C ALA A 239 -5.59 -16.76 -1.26
N VAL A 240 -4.54 -16.29 -0.58
CA VAL A 240 -3.16 -16.81 -0.71
C VAL A 240 -2.86 -17.94 0.29
N ILE A 241 -3.66 -18.12 1.34
CA ILE A 241 -3.47 -19.21 2.33
C ILE A 241 -4.41 -20.38 2.01
N GLY A 242 -4.36 -20.85 0.76
CA GLY A 242 -5.36 -21.80 0.27
C GLY A 242 -4.99 -22.58 -0.99
N SER A 243 -3.72 -22.99 -1.17
CA SER A 243 -3.37 -24.03 -2.15
C SER A 243 -2.20 -24.90 -1.70
#